data_AF-A0ABD3CXN3-F1
#
_entry.id   AF-A0ABD3CXN3-F1
#
_cell.length_a   1.000
_cell.length_b   1.000
_cell.length_c   1.000
_cell.angle_alpha   90.00
_cell.angle_beta   90.00
_cell.angle_gamma   90.00
#
_symmetry.space_group_name_H-M   'P 1'
#
loop_
_entity.id
_entity.type
_entity.pdbx_description
1 polymer ?
#
loop_
_entity_poly.entity_id
_entity_poly.type
_entity_poly.pdbx_seq_one_letter_code
_entity_poly.pdbx_strand_id
1 'polypeptide(L)'
;MAIRFAIGNYTATRPKLFHHFQSAFNPTTQKSRLTPFLASSASFSSNSTPRKLVLYSKPGCCLCDGLKEKLDAAFSLSGPNCVGDVQLEIRDIMSNPEWERLYQYEIPVLARIREDGTEETLPRLSPRLGVELVQKKIAAAFSQ
;
A
#
# COMPACT_ATOMS: atom_id res chain seq x y z
N MET A 1 33.44 42.31 -6.21
CA MET A 1 33.11 40.91 -5.83
C MET A 1 31.64 40.71 -6.16
N ALA A 2 31.35 40.19 -7.36
CA ALA A 2 29.99 40.07 -7.87
C ALA A 2 29.54 38.60 -7.75
N ILE A 3 28.45 38.35 -7.05
CA ILE A 3 27.81 37.03 -7.01
C ILE A 3 26.35 37.26 -7.39
N ARG A 4 26.00 36.85 -8.61
CA ARG A 4 24.61 36.81 -9.07
C ARG A 4 24.03 35.46 -8.63
N PHE A 5 22.89 35.51 -7.95
CA PHE A 5 22.05 34.36 -7.69
C PHE A 5 20.78 34.43 -8.55
N ALA A 6 20.25 33.23 -8.79
CA ALA A 6 18.91 32.90 -9.27
C ALA A 6 18.72 33.05 -10.80
N ILE A 7 17.90 32.25 -11.50
CA ILE A 7 16.71 31.49 -11.12
C ILE A 7 16.61 30.32 -12.14
N GLY A 8 16.40 29.09 -11.66
CA GLY A 8 16.06 27.96 -12.53
C GLY A 8 14.55 27.84 -12.67
N ASN A 9 14.03 28.04 -13.90
CA ASN A 9 12.63 27.81 -14.24
C ASN A 9 12.48 26.59 -15.17
N TYR A 10 11.51 25.78 -14.78
CA TYR A 10 10.85 24.62 -15.39
C TYR A 10 10.56 24.71 -16.90
N THR A 11 10.62 23.58 -17.62
CA THR A 11 9.47 22.91 -18.29
C THR A 11 9.91 21.68 -19.08
N ALA A 12 9.01 20.70 -19.11
CA ALA A 12 9.06 19.39 -19.74
C ALA A 12 9.26 19.41 -21.27
N THR A 13 9.76 18.31 -21.85
CA THR A 13 9.25 17.66 -23.09
C THR A 13 10.00 16.31 -23.32
N ARG A 14 9.27 15.19 -23.23
CA ARG A 14 9.57 13.89 -23.91
C ARG A 14 9.23 14.09 -25.42
N PRO A 15 9.79 13.38 -26.44
CA PRO A 15 9.98 11.91 -26.43
C PRO A 15 11.07 11.32 -27.38
N LYS A 16 11.11 9.97 -27.38
CA LYS A 16 11.55 9.00 -28.42
C LYS A 16 12.88 9.23 -29.17
N LEU A 17 13.84 8.34 -28.89
CA LEU A 17 14.81 7.91 -29.89
C LEU A 17 14.67 6.39 -30.12
N PHE A 18 14.36 6.08 -31.38
CA PHE A 18 14.19 4.75 -31.93
C PHE A 18 15.52 4.00 -31.96
N HIS A 19 15.58 2.81 -31.36
CA HIS A 19 16.61 1.84 -31.69
C HIS A 19 16.10 0.92 -32.80
N HIS A 20 16.77 1.08 -33.93
CA HIS A 20 16.72 0.24 -35.11
C HIS A 20 17.36 -1.13 -34.78
N PHE A 21 16.62 -2.21 -34.91
CA PHE A 21 17.22 -3.52 -35.18
C PHE A 21 16.31 -4.28 -36.14
N GLN A 22 16.77 -4.36 -37.38
CA GLN A 22 16.22 -5.24 -38.40
C GLN A 22 16.55 -6.69 -38.01
N SER A 23 15.55 -7.55 -38.09
CA SER A 23 15.77 -8.99 -38.26
C SER A 23 14.75 -9.49 -39.28
N ALA A 24 15.23 -10.35 -40.16
CA ALA A 24 14.67 -10.65 -41.45
C ALA A 24 14.17 -12.10 -41.53
N PHE A 25 13.32 -12.35 -42.53
CA PHE A 25 12.89 -13.67 -43.05
C PHE A 25 12.03 -14.54 -42.11
N ASN A 26 10.98 -15.26 -42.51
CA ASN A 26 10.34 -15.53 -43.81
C ASN A 26 8.89 -16.05 -43.56
N PRO A 27 8.01 -16.07 -44.58
CA PRO A 27 6.62 -16.50 -44.45
C PRO A 27 6.47 -18.02 -44.65
N THR A 28 5.75 -18.71 -43.77
CA THR A 28 5.19 -20.03 -44.08
C THR A 28 3.76 -20.15 -43.58
N THR A 29 2.87 -20.31 -44.54
CA THR A 29 1.46 -20.67 -44.41
C THR A 29 1.32 -22.00 -43.68
N GLN A 30 0.53 -22.07 -42.60
CA GLN A 30 0.06 -23.37 -42.11
C GLN A 30 -1.40 -23.28 -41.62
N LYS A 31 -2.31 -23.61 -42.54
CA LYS A 31 -3.65 -24.12 -42.24
C LYS A 31 -3.48 -25.44 -41.49
N SER A 32 -4.22 -25.66 -40.38
CA SER A 32 -4.82 -26.96 -40.03
C SER A 32 -5.32 -27.04 -38.58
N ARG A 33 -6.65 -27.19 -38.45
CA ARG A 33 -7.39 -28.14 -37.59
C ARG A 33 -7.41 -27.96 -36.07
N LEU A 34 -8.59 -27.54 -35.61
CA LEU A 34 -9.45 -28.19 -34.60
C LEU A 34 -8.82 -29.33 -33.77
N THR A 35 -8.63 -29.08 -32.47
CA THR A 35 -8.84 -30.04 -31.38
C THR A 35 -9.35 -29.29 -30.14
N PRO A 36 -10.40 -29.76 -29.45
CA PRO A 36 -10.81 -29.20 -28.18
C PRO A 36 -10.08 -29.95 -27.07
N PHE A 37 -8.97 -29.39 -26.57
CA PHE A 37 -8.41 -29.85 -25.30
C PHE A 37 -9.01 -28.98 -24.20
N LEU A 38 -10.08 -29.49 -23.58
CA LEU A 38 -10.65 -28.98 -22.35
C LEU A 38 -9.66 -29.28 -21.20
N ALA A 39 -8.62 -28.46 -21.08
CA ALA A 39 -7.92 -28.29 -19.82
C ALA A 39 -8.48 -27.03 -19.18
N SER A 40 -9.60 -27.17 -18.47
CA SER A 40 -10.06 -26.15 -17.52
C SER A 40 -9.07 -26.13 -16.38
N SER A 41 -7.96 -25.42 -16.56
CA SER A 41 -7.18 -24.89 -15.44
C SER A 41 -8.12 -23.91 -14.74
N ALA A 42 -8.86 -24.40 -13.75
CA ALA A 42 -9.52 -23.55 -12.77
C ALA A 42 -8.39 -22.84 -12.01
N SER A 43 -7.87 -21.79 -12.62
CA SER A 43 -7.13 -20.75 -11.92
C SER A 43 -8.12 -20.22 -10.90
N PHE A 44 -8.02 -20.72 -9.67
CA PHE A 44 -8.67 -20.09 -8.54
C PHE A 44 -8.00 -18.71 -8.45
N SER A 45 -8.57 -17.73 -9.13
CA SER A 45 -8.26 -16.35 -8.83
C SER A 45 -8.92 -16.12 -7.49
N SER A 46 -8.24 -16.52 -6.41
CA SER A 46 -8.56 -16.06 -5.06
C SER A 46 -8.42 -14.55 -5.10
N ASN A 47 -9.50 -13.88 -5.46
CA ASN A 47 -9.60 -12.44 -5.39
C ASN A 47 -9.76 -12.11 -3.91
N SER A 48 -8.69 -12.33 -3.13
CA SER A 48 -8.65 -11.97 -1.72
C SER A 48 -8.76 -10.47 -1.66
N THR A 49 -9.88 -9.98 -1.13
CA THR A 49 -10.05 -8.57 -0.84
C THR A 49 -8.91 -8.15 0.09
N PRO A 50 -8.14 -7.11 -0.26
CA PRO A 50 -7.04 -6.67 0.58
C PRO A 50 -7.60 -6.25 1.94
N ARG A 51 -6.98 -6.75 3.01
CA ARG A 51 -7.38 -6.40 4.38
C ARG A 51 -7.06 -4.94 4.62
N LYS A 52 -7.95 -4.19 5.28
CA LYS A 52 -7.74 -2.75 5.50
C LYS A 52 -7.40 -2.46 6.94
N LEU A 53 -6.31 -1.72 7.14
CA LEU A 53 -5.91 -1.14 8.41
C LEU A 53 -6.12 0.36 8.33
N VAL A 54 -6.86 0.93 9.27
CA VAL A 54 -7.13 2.37 9.38
C VAL A 54 -6.25 2.95 10.47
N LEU A 55 -5.57 4.06 10.17
CA LEU A 55 -4.90 4.92 11.14
C LEU A 55 -5.63 6.25 11.24
N TYR A 56 -6.26 6.47 12.39
CA TYR A 56 -6.81 7.77 12.73
C TYR A 56 -5.70 8.71 13.20
N SER A 57 -5.57 9.83 12.50
CA SER A 57 -4.53 10.84 12.73
C SER A 57 -5.12 12.25 12.70
N LYS A 58 -4.31 13.25 13.05
CA LYS A 58 -4.62 14.67 12.84
C LYS A 58 -3.38 15.41 12.34
N PRO A 59 -3.53 16.49 11.56
CA PRO A 59 -2.40 17.29 11.10
C PRO A 59 -1.60 17.85 12.29
N GLY A 60 -0.27 17.86 12.16
CA GLY A 60 0.64 18.36 13.20
C GLY A 60 0.87 17.41 14.38
N CYS A 61 0.47 16.12 14.28
CA CYS A 61 0.71 15.13 15.33
C CYS A 61 1.94 14.27 15.05
N CYS A 62 3.07 14.62 15.67
CA CYS A 62 4.35 13.90 15.51
C CYS A 62 4.29 12.41 15.90
N LEU A 63 3.41 12.04 16.84
CA LEU A 63 3.21 10.64 17.23
C LEU A 63 2.54 9.81 16.13
N CYS A 64 1.64 10.42 15.35
CA CYS A 64 0.99 9.76 14.23
C CYS A 64 1.97 9.53 13.08
N ASP A 65 2.77 10.54 12.75
CA ASP A 65 3.77 10.45 11.68
C ASP A 65 4.80 9.35 11.97
N GLY A 66 5.35 9.32 13.19
CA GLY A 66 6.31 8.29 13.58
C GLY A 66 5.72 6.87 13.61
N LEU A 67 4.42 6.72 13.92
CA LEU A 67 3.75 5.42 13.84
C LEU A 67 3.49 5.01 12.38
N LYS A 68 3.07 5.94 11.53
CA LYS A 68 2.85 5.73 10.11
C LYS A 68 4.14 5.23 9.43
N GLU A 69 5.27 5.90 9.66
CA GLU A 69 6.57 5.50 9.11
C GLU A 69 6.94 4.07 9.53
N LYS A 70 6.67 3.69 10.79
CA LYS A 70 6.92 2.33 11.28
C LYS A 70 6.01 1.30 10.61
N LEU A 71 4.75 1.64 10.36
CA LEU A 71 3.83 0.76 9.64
C LEU A 71 4.27 0.57 8.19
N ASP A 72 4.62 1.67 7.50
CA ASP A 72 5.13 1.63 6.11
C ASP A 72 6.40 0.76 6.01
N ALA A 73 7.33 0.91 6.97
CA ALA A 73 8.50 0.05 7.07
C ALA A 73 8.11 -1.41 7.31
N ALA A 74 7.16 -1.68 8.22
CA ALA A 74 6.70 -3.04 8.54
C ALA A 74 6.03 -3.74 7.36
N PHE A 75 5.29 -3.01 6.51
CA PHE A 75 4.71 -3.56 5.28
C PHE A 75 5.76 -3.85 4.21
N SER A 76 6.88 -3.11 4.23
CA SER A 76 8.00 -3.33 3.31
C SER A 76 8.90 -4.50 3.73
N LEU A 77 8.80 -4.97 4.98
CA LEU A 77 9.59 -6.10 5.49
C LEU A 77 8.99 -7.44 5.04
N SER A 78 9.77 -8.22 4.31
CA SER A 78 9.48 -9.62 4.02
C SER A 78 9.83 -10.51 5.21
N GLY A 79 8.92 -11.42 5.60
CA GLY A 79 9.16 -12.32 6.73
C GLY A 79 7.96 -13.23 7.04
N PRO A 80 8.05 -14.05 8.11
CA PRO A 80 6.97 -14.98 8.50
C PRO A 80 5.68 -14.26 8.94
N ASN A 81 5.79 -13.00 9.35
CA ASN A 81 4.65 -12.14 9.70
C ASN A 81 4.40 -11.06 8.64
N CYS A 82 4.77 -11.32 7.38
CA CYS A 82 4.56 -10.35 6.30
C CYS A 82 3.07 -9.96 6.22
N VAL A 83 2.82 -8.66 6.24
CA VAL A 83 1.47 -8.05 6.13
C VAL A 83 1.36 -7.23 4.86
N GLY A 84 2.05 -7.66 3.79
CA GLY A 84 2.04 -6.97 2.48
C GLY A 84 0.70 -7.01 1.75
N ASP A 85 -0.25 -7.82 2.20
CA ASP A 85 -1.64 -7.85 1.72
C ASP A 85 -2.54 -6.79 2.40
N VAL A 86 -2.05 -6.15 3.47
CA VAL A 86 -2.78 -5.13 4.22
C VAL A 86 -2.62 -3.76 3.57
N GLN A 87 -3.73 -3.09 3.29
CA GLN A 87 -3.74 -1.69 2.88
C GLN A 87 -3.92 -0.77 4.07
N LEU A 88 -3.00 0.18 4.24
CA LEU A 88 -3.10 1.24 5.22
C LEU A 88 -3.90 2.42 4.66
N GLU A 89 -5.00 2.76 5.34
CA GLU A 89 -5.82 3.94 5.10
C GLU A 89 -5.60 4.94 6.25
N ILE A 90 -5.35 6.21 5.91
CA ILE A 90 -5.18 7.27 6.92
C ILE A 90 -6.42 8.14 6.91
N ARG A 91 -7.05 8.28 8.07
CA ARG A 91 -8.25 9.11 8.26
C ARG A 91 -7.93 10.27 9.18
N ASP A 92 -8.10 11.49 8.68
CA ASP A 92 -8.01 12.70 9.49
C ASP A 92 -9.26 12.82 10.36
N ILE A 93 -9.08 12.79 11.68
CA ILE A 93 -10.18 12.94 12.62
C ILE A 93 -10.86 14.31 12.50
N MET A 94 -10.16 15.35 12.02
CA MET A 94 -10.73 16.70 11.86
C MET A 94 -11.71 16.79 10.69
N SER A 95 -11.73 15.80 9.80
CA SER A 95 -12.64 15.75 8.65
C SER A 95 -14.06 15.30 9.02
N ASN A 96 -14.22 14.64 10.17
CA ASN A 96 -15.50 14.13 10.64
C ASN A 96 -15.67 14.41 12.14
N PRO A 97 -16.69 15.20 12.55
CA PRO A 97 -16.87 15.59 13.95
C PRO A 97 -17.14 14.40 14.89
N GLU A 98 -17.63 13.28 14.36
CA GLU A 98 -17.81 12.06 15.15
C GLU A 98 -16.45 11.42 15.50
N TRP A 99 -15.54 11.33 14.53
CA TRP A 99 -14.18 10.84 14.76
C TRP A 99 -13.37 11.78 15.65
N GLU A 100 -13.52 13.10 15.47
CA GLU A 100 -12.88 14.08 16.35
C GLU A 100 -13.33 13.87 17.80
N ARG A 101 -14.66 13.80 18.04
CA ARG A 101 -15.19 13.60 19.40
C ARG A 101 -14.67 12.33 20.06
N LEU A 102 -14.57 11.24 19.30
CA LEU A 102 -14.12 9.94 19.82
C LEU A 102 -12.61 9.89 20.05
N TYR A 103 -11.82 10.44 19.13
CA TYR A 103 -10.38 10.16 19.07
C TYR A 103 -9.45 11.37 19.31
N GLN A 104 -9.94 12.60 19.41
CA GLN A 104 -9.09 13.81 19.48
C GLN A 104 -8.01 13.81 20.57
N TYR A 105 -8.26 13.14 21.70
CA TYR A 105 -7.32 13.00 22.82
C TYR A 105 -6.58 11.66 22.81
N GLU A 106 -6.99 10.74 21.95
CA GLU A 106 -6.49 9.37 21.90
C GLU A 106 -5.73 9.03 20.61
N ILE A 107 -5.61 9.93 19.64
CA ILE A 107 -4.75 9.63 18.49
C ILE A 107 -3.28 9.41 18.90
N PRO A 108 -2.53 8.51 18.23
CA PRO A 108 -2.97 7.65 17.13
C PRO A 108 -3.84 6.49 17.61
N VAL A 109 -4.90 6.18 16.83
CA VAL A 109 -5.77 5.01 16.99
C VAL A 109 -5.70 4.16 15.74
N LEU A 110 -5.52 2.85 15.91
CA LEU A 110 -5.53 1.88 14.82
C LEU A 110 -6.84 1.10 14.84
N ALA A 111 -7.41 0.83 13.68
CA ALA A 111 -8.57 -0.04 13.54
C ALA A 111 -8.39 -0.97 12.34
N ARG A 112 -8.94 -2.17 12.43
CA ARG A 112 -9.04 -3.10 11.29
C ARG A 112 -10.45 -3.07 10.73
N ILE A 113 -10.57 -3.20 9.42
CA ILE A 113 -11.84 -3.49 8.76
C ILE A 113 -11.90 -5.00 8.57
N ARG A 114 -12.91 -5.62 9.18
CA ARG A 114 -13.21 -7.05 9.03
C ARG A 114 -13.81 -7.33 7.65
N GLU A 115 -13.91 -8.61 7.29
CA GLU A 115 -14.45 -9.03 5.99
C GLU A 115 -15.94 -8.67 5.82
N ASP A 116 -16.68 -8.50 6.92
CA ASP A 116 -18.07 -8.04 6.97
C ASP A 116 -18.21 -6.52 6.81
N GLY A 117 -17.10 -5.78 6.74
CA GLY A 117 -17.05 -4.32 6.68
C GLY A 117 -17.12 -3.63 8.04
N THR A 118 -17.20 -4.39 9.14
CA THR A 118 -17.21 -3.83 10.49
C THR A 118 -15.84 -3.31 10.87
N GLU A 119 -15.80 -2.12 11.47
CA GLU A 119 -14.58 -1.50 11.98
C GLU A 119 -14.35 -1.89 13.45
N GLU A 120 -13.15 -2.38 13.75
CA GLU A 120 -12.75 -2.78 15.10
C GLU A 120 -11.43 -2.11 15.49
N THR A 121 -11.46 -1.35 16.57
CA THR A 121 -10.26 -0.69 17.11
C THR A 121 -9.28 -1.70 17.67
N LEU A 122 -8.00 -1.54 17.33
CA LEU A 122 -6.90 -2.35 17.82
C LEU A 122 -6.33 -1.77 19.12
N PRO A 123 -5.72 -2.63 19.97
CA PRO A 123 -5.04 -2.16 21.17
C PRO A 123 -3.90 -1.20 20.82
N ARG A 124 -3.71 -0.18 21.67
CA ARG A 124 -2.63 0.80 21.55
C ARG A 124 -1.27 0.12 21.42
N LEU A 125 -0.54 0.46 20.36
CA LEU A 125 0.86 0.09 20.22
C LEU A 125 1.72 1.10 20.97
N SER A 126 2.70 0.61 21.74
CA SER A 126 3.64 1.52 22.41
C SER A 126 4.55 2.20 21.36
N PRO A 127 4.78 3.52 21.48
CA PRO A 127 5.58 4.28 20.53
C PRO A 127 7.05 3.80 20.48
N ARG A 128 7.49 3.05 21.49
CA ARG A 128 8.86 2.51 21.59
C ARG A 128 9.01 1.14 20.91
N LEU A 129 7.94 0.55 20.37
CA LEU A 129 8.04 -0.70 19.63
C LEU A 129 8.90 -0.52 18.37
N GLY A 130 9.76 -1.52 18.12
CA GLY A 130 10.49 -1.66 16.86
C GLY A 130 9.60 -2.20 15.74
N VAL A 131 10.05 -2.05 14.50
CA VAL A 131 9.29 -2.35 13.27
C VAL A 131 8.84 -3.82 13.22
N GLU A 132 9.72 -4.77 13.53
CA GLU A 132 9.40 -6.20 13.53
C GLU A 132 8.26 -6.56 14.52
N LEU A 133 8.25 -5.91 15.69
CA LEU A 133 7.22 -6.16 16.69
C LEU A 133 5.90 -5.48 16.31
N VAL A 134 5.94 -4.30 15.68
CA VAL A 134 4.77 -3.69 15.06
C VAL A 134 4.18 -4.65 14.03
N GLN A 135 5.00 -5.18 13.12
CA GLN A 135 4.60 -6.14 12.10
C GLN A 135 3.90 -7.35 12.73
N LYS A 136 4.51 -7.97 13.75
CA LYS A 136 3.91 -9.09 14.48
C LYS A 136 2.57 -8.75 15.12
N LYS A 137 2.42 -7.55 15.69
CA LYS A 137 1.16 -7.09 16.30
C LYS A 137 0.07 -6.89 15.26
N ILE A 138 0.41 -6.30 14.11
CA ILE A 138 -0.54 -6.13 13.00
C ILE A 138 -0.94 -7.50 12.42
N ALA A 139 0.01 -8.38 12.17
CA ALA A 139 -0.28 -9.74 11.70
C ALA A 139 -1.22 -10.50 12.66
N ALA A 140 -0.95 -10.44 13.97
CA ALA A 140 -1.80 -11.06 14.99
C ALA A 140 -3.20 -10.42 15.10
N ALA A 141 -3.33 -9.15 14.70
CA ALA A 141 -4.62 -8.48 14.63
C ALA A 141 -5.43 -8.89 13.41
N PHE A 142 -4.83 -9.47 12.36
CA PHE A 142 -5.56 -9.95 11.17
C PHE A 142 -5.70 -11.48 11.12
N SER A 143 -5.12 -12.21 12.08
CA SER A 143 -5.24 -13.68 12.18
C SER A 143 -6.41 -14.15 13.05
N GLN A 144 -7.27 -13.24 13.53
CA GLN A 144 -8.40 -13.50 14.43
C GLN A 144 -9.72 -13.28 13.70
#